data_AF-A0A822A4L3-F1
#
_entry.id   AF-A0A822A4L3-F1
#
_cell.length_a   1.000
_cell.length_b   1.000
_cell.length_c   1.000
_cell.angle_alpha   90.00
_cell.angle_beta   90.00
_cell.angle_gamma   90.00
#
_symmetry.space_group_name_H-M   'P 1'
#
loop_
_entity.id
_entity.type
_entity.pdbx_description
1 polymer ?
#
loop_
_entity_poly.entity_id
_entity_poly.type
_entity_poly.pdbx_seq_one_letter_code
_entity_poly.pdbx_strand_id
1 'polypeptide(L)'
;SVGTSSLRSIVGQFEYDHIIGDRNKLNKEWLLVVGTSIEHWGVQTTKAEIQSFGPLDASVAKTLEKQMDAERDRRQQELNTRAKINISEGEKQSTILQSEGNLIAAKNLADANLLTAKKQAEGQRYLIEQETLALTQQLQAISKELNNDHYLAVQYLLARRRFDELQAIANGKNNSTYFINNQNEGVGSLKIFSDLMKKDS
;
A
#
# COMPACT_ATOMS: atom_id res chain seq x y z
N SER A 1 4.98 75.00 1.97
CA SER A 1 5.73 74.16 2.92
C SER A 1 4.93 72.93 3.38
N VAL A 2 3.59 72.98 3.42
CA VAL A 2 2.75 71.84 3.89
C VAL A 2 2.85 70.59 2.99
N GLY A 3 2.90 70.76 1.67
CA GLY A 3 3.02 69.61 0.74
C GLY A 3 4.35 68.87 0.83
N THR A 4 5.47 69.58 1.06
CA THR A 4 6.81 68.97 1.16
C THR A 4 7.06 68.28 2.50
N SER A 5 6.50 68.77 3.61
CA SER A 5 6.58 68.11 4.91
C SER A 5 5.74 66.82 4.96
N SER A 6 4.54 66.84 4.39
CA SER A 6 3.67 65.66 4.33
C SER A 6 4.26 64.56 3.45
N LEU A 7 4.82 64.92 2.28
CA LEU A 7 5.49 63.96 1.40
C LEU A 7 6.67 63.27 2.09
N ARG A 8 7.50 64.02 2.81
CA ARG A 8 8.64 63.46 3.56
C ARG A 8 8.18 62.50 4.66
N SER A 9 7.11 62.83 5.38
CA SER A 9 6.55 61.96 6.42
C SER A 9 6.00 60.65 5.85
N ILE A 10 5.26 60.72 4.74
CA ILE A 10 4.68 59.53 4.10
C ILE A 10 5.80 58.65 3.54
N VAL A 11 6.76 59.22 2.81
CA VAL A 11 7.90 58.46 2.25
C VAL A 11 8.73 57.79 3.36
N GLY A 12 8.87 58.42 4.51
CA GLY A 12 9.59 57.84 5.66
C GLY A 12 8.89 56.65 6.34
N GLN A 13 7.62 56.40 6.04
CA GLN A 13 6.86 55.26 6.60
C GLN A 13 6.95 53.99 5.74
N PHE A 14 7.48 54.09 4.51
CA PHE A 14 7.63 52.95 3.60
C PHE A 14 9.10 52.51 3.52
N GLU A 15 9.33 51.20 3.46
CA GLU A 15 10.65 50.67 3.12
C GLU A 15 11.01 50.98 1.67
N TYR A 16 12.30 51.21 1.40
CA TYR A 16 12.82 51.55 0.08
C TYR A 16 12.35 50.58 -1.03
N ASP A 17 12.38 49.27 -0.75
CA ASP A 17 11.92 48.23 -1.69
C ASP A 17 10.41 48.31 -1.97
N HIS A 18 9.60 48.69 -0.98
CA HIS A 18 8.15 48.85 -1.14
C HIS A 18 7.81 50.05 -2.03
N ILE A 19 8.59 51.13 -1.94
CA ILE A 19 8.41 52.33 -2.79
C ILE A 19 8.72 51.99 -4.25
N ILE A 20 9.71 51.13 -4.50
CA ILE A 20 10.08 50.69 -5.84
C ILE A 20 9.09 49.65 -6.38
N GLY A 21 8.66 48.70 -5.55
CA GLY A 21 7.83 47.55 -5.95
C GLY A 21 6.32 47.78 -5.99
N ASP A 22 5.76 48.62 -5.10
CA ASP A 22 4.31 48.87 -5.00
C ASP A 22 4.00 50.37 -4.88
N ARG A 23 4.17 51.09 -5.99
CA ARG A 23 3.89 52.54 -6.09
C ARG A 23 2.41 52.89 -5.87
N ASN A 24 1.50 51.93 -6.02
CA ASN A 24 0.06 52.19 -5.96
C ASN A 24 -0.39 52.55 -4.54
N LYS A 25 0.15 51.89 -3.51
CA LYS A 25 -0.16 52.23 -2.11
C LYS A 25 0.30 53.63 -1.74
N LEU A 26 1.54 53.95 -2.11
CA LEU A 26 2.13 55.27 -1.82
C LEU A 26 1.38 56.40 -2.55
N ASN A 27 1.02 56.19 -3.81
CA ASN A 27 0.22 57.15 -4.59
C ASN A 27 -1.15 57.42 -3.94
N LYS A 28 -1.81 56.39 -3.42
CA LYS A 28 -3.11 56.52 -2.73
C LYS A 28 -2.98 57.30 -1.41
N GLU A 29 -1.98 56.95 -0.60
CA GLU A 29 -1.74 57.61 0.68
C GLU A 29 -1.37 59.09 0.48
N TRP A 30 -0.57 59.38 -0.54
CA TRP A 30 -0.24 60.75 -0.91
C TRP A 30 -1.47 61.54 -1.35
N LEU A 31 -2.31 60.95 -2.23
CA LEU A 31 -3.54 61.58 -2.68
C LEU A 31 -4.49 61.87 -1.51
N LEU A 32 -4.57 60.98 -0.53
CA LEU A 32 -5.40 61.16 0.67
C LEU A 32 -4.95 62.36 1.51
N VAL A 33 -3.66 62.42 1.87
CA VAL A 33 -3.12 63.45 2.78
C VAL A 33 -3.03 64.82 2.13
N VAL A 34 -2.59 64.87 0.87
CA VAL A 34 -2.41 66.15 0.16
C VAL A 34 -3.70 66.60 -0.51
N GLY A 35 -4.52 65.68 -1.03
CA GLY A 35 -5.81 66.01 -1.62
C GLY A 35 -6.76 66.68 -0.62
N THR A 36 -6.88 66.14 0.59
CA THR A 36 -7.68 66.75 1.67
C THR A 36 -7.19 68.16 2.05
N SER A 37 -5.88 68.38 2.05
CA SER A 37 -5.29 69.70 2.34
C SER A 37 -5.54 70.72 1.23
N ILE A 38 -5.55 70.29 -0.04
CA ILE A 38 -5.75 71.15 -1.22
C ILE A 38 -7.24 71.44 -1.48
N GLU A 39 -8.14 70.53 -1.09
CA GLU A 39 -9.59 70.73 -1.22
C GLU A 39 -10.10 71.96 -0.46
N HIS A 40 -9.45 72.33 0.65
CA HIS A 40 -9.71 73.58 1.39
C HIS A 40 -9.51 74.86 0.56
N TRP A 41 -8.80 74.75 -0.58
CA TRP A 41 -8.52 75.84 -1.51
C TRP A 41 -9.41 75.78 -2.76
N GLY A 42 -10.41 74.89 -2.79
CA GLY A 42 -11.37 74.75 -3.89
C GLY A 42 -10.83 74.01 -5.12
N VAL A 43 -9.69 73.33 -5.02
CA VAL A 43 -9.08 72.56 -6.11
C VAL A 43 -9.22 71.07 -5.84
N GLN A 44 -9.82 70.33 -6.78
CA GLN A 44 -9.97 68.87 -6.68
C GLN A 44 -8.78 68.15 -7.34
N THR A 45 -8.12 67.27 -6.59
CA THR A 45 -7.00 66.46 -7.11
C THR A 45 -7.52 65.07 -7.52
N THR A 46 -7.35 64.68 -8.79
CA THR A 46 -7.89 63.42 -9.34
C THR A 46 -6.86 62.28 -9.38
N LYS A 47 -5.57 62.57 -9.57
CA LYS A 47 -4.51 61.57 -9.62
C LYS A 47 -3.19 62.16 -9.12
N ALA A 48 -2.46 61.34 -8.36
CA ALA A 48 -1.12 61.64 -7.88
C ALA A 48 -0.21 60.47 -8.27
N GLU A 49 0.91 60.73 -8.94
CA GLU A 49 1.83 59.69 -9.42
C GLU A 49 3.29 60.07 -9.19
N ILE A 50 4.05 59.16 -8.59
CA ILE A 50 5.50 59.30 -8.39
C ILE A 50 6.22 58.96 -9.69
N GLN A 51 6.91 59.96 -10.25
CA GLN A 51 7.65 59.81 -11.51
C GLN A 51 9.02 59.15 -11.31
N SER A 52 9.82 59.60 -10.34
CA SER A 52 11.15 59.07 -10.08
C SER A 52 11.45 59.05 -8.58
N PHE A 53 12.06 57.96 -8.13
CA PHE A 53 12.51 57.77 -6.76
C PHE A 53 13.86 57.04 -6.79
N GLY A 54 14.84 57.57 -6.06
CA GLY A 54 16.17 57.00 -5.99
C GLY A 54 17.10 57.80 -5.08
N PRO A 55 18.23 57.20 -4.66
CA PRO A 55 19.25 57.89 -3.88
C PRO A 55 19.81 59.09 -4.67
N LEU A 56 19.94 60.22 -3.98
CA LEU A 56 20.49 61.45 -4.55
C LEU A 56 22.04 61.42 -4.64
N ASP A 57 22.68 60.51 -3.90
CA ASP A 57 24.14 60.35 -3.83
C ASP A 57 24.55 58.93 -4.30
N ALA A 58 25.58 58.89 -5.16
CA ALA A 58 26.16 57.66 -5.69
C ALA A 58 26.75 56.73 -4.60
N SER A 59 27.25 57.28 -3.50
CA SER A 59 27.76 56.49 -2.37
C SER A 59 26.64 55.68 -1.69
N VAL A 60 25.48 56.32 -1.53
CA VAL A 60 24.28 55.69 -0.96
C VAL A 60 23.73 54.62 -1.90
N ALA A 61 23.71 54.89 -3.21
CA ALA A 61 23.27 53.93 -4.23
C ALA A 61 24.07 52.61 -4.16
N LYS A 62 25.40 52.71 -4.10
CA LYS A 62 26.30 51.55 -4.00
C LYS A 62 26.13 50.75 -2.70
N THR A 63 25.79 51.44 -1.61
CA THR A 63 25.54 50.79 -0.31
C THR A 63 24.21 50.04 -0.32
N LEU A 64 23.17 50.66 -0.89
CA LEU A 64 21.87 50.04 -1.08
C LEU A 64 21.96 48.81 -1.99
N GLU A 65 22.68 48.90 -3.10
CA GLU A 65 22.91 47.76 -4.01
C GLU A 65 23.53 46.57 -3.28
N LYS A 66 24.59 46.80 -2.49
CA LYS A 66 25.20 45.75 -1.65
C LYS A 66 24.24 45.17 -0.61
N GLN A 67 23.39 45.99 0.00
CA GLN A 67 22.40 45.53 0.96
C GLN A 67 21.31 44.69 0.29
N MET A 68 20.84 45.11 -0.90
CA MET A 68 19.86 44.37 -1.68
C MET A 68 20.40 43.03 -2.16
N ASP A 69 21.65 42.97 -2.60
CA ASP A 69 22.31 41.72 -2.98
C ASP A 69 22.43 40.78 -1.77
N ALA A 70 22.86 41.30 -0.61
CA ALA A 70 22.96 40.52 0.61
C ALA A 70 21.59 39.99 1.09
N GLU A 71 20.55 40.80 1.03
CA GLU A 71 19.18 40.40 1.38
C GLU A 71 18.62 39.37 0.37
N ARG A 72 18.92 39.53 -0.92
CA ARG A 72 18.53 38.58 -1.96
C ARG A 72 19.21 37.22 -1.75
N ASP A 73 20.51 37.22 -1.48
CA ASP A 73 21.28 36.01 -1.19
C ASP A 73 20.76 35.32 0.07
N ARG A 74 20.48 36.11 1.13
CA ARG A 74 19.87 35.61 2.36
C ARG A 74 18.51 34.94 2.07
N ARG A 75 17.61 35.61 1.35
CA ARG A 75 16.30 35.05 0.99
C ARG A 75 16.44 33.79 0.16
N GLN A 76 17.39 33.74 -0.77
CA GLN A 76 17.64 32.55 -1.58
C GLN A 76 18.16 31.39 -0.73
N GLN A 77 19.05 31.65 0.24
CA GLN A 77 19.54 30.65 1.18
C GLN A 77 18.42 30.13 2.11
N GLU A 78 17.58 31.02 2.63
CA GLU A 78 16.41 30.64 3.44
C GLU A 78 15.43 29.78 2.64
N LEU A 79 15.13 30.16 1.40
CA LEU A 79 14.26 29.40 0.51
C LEU A 79 14.84 28.01 0.21
N ASN A 80 16.13 27.93 -0.11
CA ASN A 80 16.82 26.67 -0.36
C ASN A 80 16.83 25.76 0.88
N THR A 81 17.04 26.34 2.06
CA THR A 81 17.00 25.60 3.34
C THR A 81 15.61 25.03 3.58
N ARG A 82 14.57 25.85 3.40
CA ARG A 82 13.17 25.40 3.53
C ARG A 82 12.82 24.30 2.53
N ALA A 83 13.26 24.43 1.28
CA ALA A 83 13.05 23.42 0.25
C ALA A 83 13.69 22.07 0.65
N LYS A 84 14.93 22.09 1.14
CA LYS A 84 15.61 20.87 1.63
C LYS A 84 14.88 20.21 2.81
N ILE A 85 14.41 21.01 3.78
CA ILE A 85 13.64 20.50 4.92
C ILE A 85 12.35 19.85 4.43
N ASN A 86 11.61 20.50 3.54
CA ASN A 86 10.36 19.97 3.01
C ASN A 86 10.55 18.66 2.24
N ILE A 87 11.61 18.55 1.44
CA ILE A 87 11.96 17.31 0.74
C ILE A 87 12.26 16.20 1.74
N SER A 88 13.12 16.48 2.73
CA SER A 88 13.52 15.48 3.74
C SER A 88 12.33 15.01 4.60
N GLU A 89 11.43 15.91 4.98
CA GLU A 89 10.24 15.54 5.73
C GLU A 89 9.26 14.74 4.85
N GLY A 90 9.14 15.08 3.57
CA GLY A 90 8.36 14.31 2.60
C GLY A 90 8.91 12.89 2.41
N GLU A 91 10.22 12.74 2.28
CA GLU A 91 10.89 11.43 2.17
C GLU A 91 10.68 10.58 3.43
N LYS A 92 10.82 11.19 4.61
CA LYS A 92 10.56 10.54 5.89
C LYS A 92 9.11 10.07 6.00
N GLN A 93 8.14 10.93 5.68
CA GLN A 93 6.72 10.58 5.69
C GLN A 93 6.40 9.47 4.69
N SER A 94 6.95 9.54 3.48
CA SER A 94 6.81 8.51 2.46
C SER A 94 7.34 7.15 2.95
N THR A 95 8.52 7.14 3.57
CA THR A 95 9.14 5.92 4.12
C THR A 95 8.28 5.31 5.23
N ILE A 96 7.73 6.14 6.12
CA ILE A 96 6.82 5.69 7.18
C ILE A 96 5.57 5.06 6.58
N LEU A 97 4.90 5.76 5.67
CA LEU A 97 3.68 5.27 5.02
C LEU A 97 3.92 3.97 4.25
N GLN A 98 5.07 3.84 3.57
CA GLN A 98 5.43 2.61 2.88
C GLN A 98 5.67 1.46 3.87
N SER A 99 6.35 1.72 5.00
CA SER A 99 6.56 0.72 6.06
C SER A 99 5.24 0.27 6.68
N GLU A 100 4.35 1.20 7.00
CA GLU A 100 3.02 0.92 7.53
C GLU A 100 2.17 0.12 6.53
N GLY A 101 2.19 0.52 5.25
CA GLY A 101 1.51 -0.20 4.18
C GLY A 101 2.01 -1.64 4.04
N ASN A 102 3.33 -1.85 4.10
CA ASN A 102 3.93 -3.18 4.06
C ASN A 102 3.53 -4.03 5.27
N LEU A 103 3.48 -3.44 6.47
CA LEU A 103 3.06 -4.14 7.69
C LEU A 103 1.59 -4.57 7.60
N ILE A 104 0.71 -3.68 7.13
CA ILE A 104 -0.71 -3.99 6.94
C ILE A 104 -0.88 -5.08 5.89
N ALA A 105 -0.17 -4.99 4.76
CA ALA A 105 -0.23 -6.00 3.72
C ALA A 105 0.25 -7.38 4.23
N ALA A 106 1.36 -7.42 4.97
CA ALA A 106 1.89 -8.65 5.55
C ALA A 106 0.91 -9.27 6.57
N LYS A 107 0.28 -8.44 7.41
CA LYS A 107 -0.75 -8.89 8.36
C LYS A 107 -1.95 -9.48 7.63
N ASN A 108 -2.48 -8.78 6.63
CA ASN A 108 -3.63 -9.24 5.85
C ASN A 108 -3.33 -10.57 5.15
N LEU A 109 -2.12 -10.72 4.61
CA LEU A 109 -1.66 -11.98 4.01
C LEU A 109 -1.61 -13.11 5.06
N ALA A 110 -1.04 -12.85 6.24
CA ALA A 110 -0.95 -13.83 7.31
C ALA A 110 -2.35 -14.27 7.79
N ASP A 111 -3.25 -13.31 7.98
CA ASP A 111 -4.64 -13.57 8.37
C ASP A 111 -5.40 -14.38 7.30
N ALA A 112 -5.21 -14.05 6.02
CA ALA A 112 -5.78 -14.79 4.90
C ALA A 112 -5.27 -16.24 4.82
N ASN A 113 -3.97 -16.44 5.02
CA ASN A 113 -3.36 -17.78 5.05
C ASN A 113 -3.91 -18.60 6.22
N LEU A 114 -3.99 -18.01 7.41
CA LEU A 114 -4.55 -18.66 8.60
C LEU A 114 -6.01 -19.04 8.40
N LEU A 115 -6.82 -18.14 7.82
CA LEU A 115 -8.23 -18.43 7.52
C LEU A 115 -8.37 -19.56 6.50
N THR A 116 -7.53 -19.55 5.46
CA THR A 116 -7.53 -20.60 4.43
C THR A 116 -7.17 -21.95 5.03
N ALA A 117 -6.11 -22.01 5.83
CA ALA A 117 -5.69 -23.23 6.52
C ALA A 117 -6.79 -23.76 7.48
N LYS A 118 -7.46 -22.86 8.23
CA LYS A 118 -8.60 -23.23 9.08
C LYS A 118 -9.74 -23.84 8.27
N LYS A 119 -10.17 -23.17 7.20
CA LYS A 119 -11.25 -23.68 6.33
C LYS A 119 -10.91 -25.02 5.68
N GLN A 120 -9.66 -25.21 5.28
CA GLN A 120 -9.18 -26.49 4.76
C GLN A 120 -9.23 -27.59 5.83
N ALA A 121 -8.75 -27.31 7.03
CA ALA A 121 -8.80 -28.26 8.15
C ALA A 121 -10.25 -28.61 8.54
N GLU A 122 -11.15 -27.63 8.56
CA GLU A 122 -12.58 -27.85 8.80
C GLU A 122 -13.22 -28.71 7.71
N GLY A 123 -12.91 -28.43 6.44
CA GLY A 123 -13.38 -29.24 5.31
C GLY A 123 -12.88 -30.69 5.39
N GLN A 124 -11.60 -30.89 5.69
CA GLN A 124 -11.03 -32.23 5.88
C GLN A 124 -11.67 -32.96 7.05
N ARG A 125 -11.87 -32.28 8.19
CA ARG A 125 -12.53 -32.87 9.35
C ARG A 125 -13.95 -33.30 9.01
N TYR A 126 -14.69 -32.47 8.30
CA TYR A 126 -16.04 -32.79 7.85
C TYR A 126 -16.05 -34.02 6.93
N LEU A 127 -15.14 -34.10 5.95
CA LEU A 127 -15.04 -35.26 5.07
C LEU A 127 -14.75 -36.55 5.85
N ILE A 128 -13.75 -36.53 6.73
CA ILE A 128 -13.40 -37.69 7.56
C ILE A 128 -14.56 -38.10 8.46
N GLU A 129 -15.28 -37.13 9.03
CA GLU A 129 -16.46 -37.39 9.86
C GLU A 129 -17.56 -38.07 9.06
N GLN A 130 -17.89 -37.55 7.87
CA GLN A 130 -18.89 -38.18 6.99
C GLN A 130 -18.47 -39.59 6.55
N GLU A 131 -17.21 -39.79 6.19
CA GLU A 131 -16.66 -41.12 5.85
C GLU A 131 -16.75 -42.08 7.04
N THR A 132 -16.39 -41.63 8.25
CA THR A 132 -16.45 -42.44 9.46
C THR A 132 -17.89 -42.83 9.80
N LEU A 133 -18.84 -41.90 9.65
CA LEU A 133 -20.27 -42.17 9.83
C LEU A 133 -20.78 -43.21 8.81
N ALA A 134 -20.43 -43.05 7.54
CA ALA A 134 -20.81 -44.00 6.50
C ALA A 134 -20.22 -45.40 6.76
N LEU A 135 -18.95 -45.48 7.15
CA LEU A 135 -18.30 -46.75 7.51
C LEU A 135 -18.94 -47.39 8.75
N THR A 136 -19.29 -46.59 9.75
CA THR A 136 -19.97 -47.08 10.95
C THR A 136 -21.34 -47.66 10.61
N GLN A 137 -22.11 -46.98 9.75
CA GLN A 137 -23.40 -47.49 9.28
C GLN A 137 -23.24 -48.79 8.48
N GLN A 138 -22.25 -48.88 7.60
CA GLN A 138 -21.96 -50.12 6.86
C GLN A 138 -21.57 -51.26 7.79
N LEU A 139 -20.69 -51.01 8.76
CA LEU A 139 -20.29 -51.97 9.78
C LEU A 139 -21.49 -52.47 10.58
N GLN A 140 -22.36 -51.56 11.04
CA GLN A 140 -23.57 -51.92 11.76
C GLN A 140 -24.50 -52.78 10.93
N ALA A 141 -24.76 -52.41 9.66
CA ALA A 141 -25.61 -53.18 8.77
C ALA A 141 -25.06 -54.60 8.53
N ILE A 142 -23.75 -54.73 8.25
CA ILE A 142 -23.11 -56.03 8.02
C ILE A 142 -23.09 -56.86 9.31
N SER A 143 -22.76 -56.26 10.46
CA SER A 143 -22.76 -56.96 11.74
C SER A 143 -24.13 -57.52 12.06
N LYS A 144 -25.21 -56.79 11.77
CA LYS A 144 -26.59 -57.23 12.00
C LYS A 144 -26.93 -58.48 11.19
N GLU A 145 -26.52 -58.54 9.92
CA GLU A 145 -26.71 -59.73 9.07
C GLU A 145 -25.84 -60.92 9.51
N LEU A 146 -24.74 -60.66 10.22
CA LEU A 146 -23.80 -61.66 10.74
C LEU A 146 -24.04 -61.98 12.23
N ASN A 147 -25.30 -61.97 12.69
CA ASN A 147 -25.67 -62.26 14.09
C ASN A 147 -24.99 -61.37 15.14
N ASN A 148 -24.74 -60.09 14.80
CA ASN A 148 -24.04 -59.10 15.62
C ASN A 148 -22.56 -59.40 15.91
N ASP A 149 -21.90 -60.27 15.13
CA ASP A 149 -20.46 -60.46 15.22
C ASP A 149 -19.70 -59.31 14.53
N HIS A 150 -19.23 -58.38 15.36
CA HIS A 150 -18.48 -57.21 14.90
C HIS A 150 -17.09 -57.57 14.36
N TYR A 151 -16.47 -58.65 14.86
CA TYR A 151 -15.15 -59.07 14.41
C TYR A 151 -15.21 -59.61 12.97
N LEU A 152 -16.22 -60.45 12.69
CA LEU A 152 -16.44 -60.98 11.35
C LEU A 152 -16.83 -59.88 10.34
N ALA A 153 -17.64 -58.90 10.77
CA ALA A 153 -18.00 -57.75 9.95
C ALA A 153 -16.78 -56.90 9.53
N VAL A 154 -15.85 -56.66 10.46
CA VAL A 154 -14.58 -55.95 10.18
C VAL A 154 -13.70 -56.76 9.23
N GLN A 155 -13.59 -58.09 9.43
CA GLN A 155 -12.83 -58.95 8.52
C GLN A 155 -13.38 -58.94 7.10
N TYR A 156 -14.71 -59.00 6.95
CA TYR A 156 -15.37 -58.93 5.66
C TYR A 156 -15.09 -57.60 4.94
N LEU A 157 -15.21 -56.46 5.62
CA LEU A 157 -14.90 -55.16 5.03
C LEU A 157 -13.42 -55.03 4.63
N LEU A 158 -12.51 -55.53 5.45
CA LEU A 158 -11.08 -55.53 5.14
C LEU A 158 -10.78 -56.40 3.91
N ALA A 159 -11.39 -57.58 3.83
CA ALA A 159 -11.26 -58.46 2.67
C ALA A 159 -11.77 -57.77 1.39
N ARG A 160 -12.96 -57.14 1.46
CA ARG A 160 -13.52 -56.38 0.34
C ARG A 160 -12.60 -55.25 -0.11
N ARG A 161 -12.09 -54.43 0.81
CA ARG A 161 -11.17 -53.34 0.48
C ARG A 161 -9.89 -53.84 -0.18
N ARG A 162 -9.34 -54.96 0.30
CA ARG A 162 -8.18 -55.60 -0.33
C ARG A 162 -8.49 -56.03 -1.76
N PHE A 163 -9.66 -56.61 -2.01
CA PHE A 163 -10.06 -56.97 -3.38
C PHE A 163 -10.21 -55.74 -4.28
N ASP A 164 -10.82 -54.66 -3.78
CA ASP A 164 -10.96 -53.40 -4.52
C ASP A 164 -9.59 -52.79 -4.85
N GLU A 165 -8.65 -52.78 -3.90
CA GLU A 165 -7.27 -52.32 -4.10
C GLU A 165 -6.51 -53.20 -5.12
N LEU A 166 -6.64 -54.53 -5.01
CA LEU A 166 -6.06 -55.46 -5.98
C LEU A 166 -6.62 -55.25 -7.39
N GLN A 167 -7.91 -54.96 -7.51
CA GLN A 167 -8.54 -54.64 -8.79
C GLN A 167 -8.01 -53.32 -9.37
N ALA A 168 -7.87 -52.28 -8.55
CA ALA A 168 -7.30 -50.99 -8.97
C ALA A 168 -5.84 -51.15 -9.43
N ILE A 169 -5.07 -51.95 -8.70
CA ILE A 169 -3.68 -52.30 -9.02
C ILE A 169 -3.60 -53.12 -10.32
N ALA A 170 -4.50 -54.07 -10.54
CA ALA A 170 -4.57 -54.87 -11.77
C ALA A 170 -4.92 -54.04 -13.02
N ASN A 171 -5.74 -53.00 -12.85
CA ASN A 171 -6.15 -52.10 -13.94
C ASN A 171 -5.12 -50.97 -14.21
N GLY A 172 -4.06 -50.84 -13.40
CA GLY A 172 -3.00 -49.86 -13.58
C GLY A 172 -2.13 -50.16 -14.82
N LYS A 173 -1.91 -49.14 -15.67
CA LYS A 173 -1.28 -49.26 -17.01
C LYS A 173 0.11 -49.91 -17.09
N ASN A 174 0.81 -50.19 -15.99
CA ASN A 174 2.21 -50.67 -15.98
C ASN A 174 2.51 -51.61 -14.79
N ASN A 175 1.69 -52.64 -14.56
CA ASN A 175 1.85 -53.48 -13.38
C ASN A 175 2.10 -54.97 -13.68
N SER A 176 3.27 -55.45 -13.25
CA SER A 176 3.64 -56.87 -13.16
C SER A 176 3.60 -57.33 -11.69
N THR A 177 2.41 -57.55 -11.14
CA THR A 177 2.23 -58.02 -9.75
C THR A 177 2.44 -59.53 -9.64
N TYR A 178 3.29 -59.95 -8.70
CA TYR A 178 3.51 -61.34 -8.30
C TYR A 178 2.76 -61.64 -7.00
N PHE A 179 1.87 -62.62 -7.01
CA PHE A 179 1.18 -63.08 -5.79
C PHE A 179 2.01 -64.17 -5.11
N ILE A 180 2.39 -63.93 -3.86
CA ILE A 180 3.04 -64.93 -3.00
C ILE A 180 2.05 -65.26 -1.87
N ASN A 181 1.49 -66.46 -1.92
CA ASN A 181 0.62 -66.99 -0.87
C ASN A 181 1.51 -67.47 0.29
N ASN A 182 1.32 -66.90 1.49
CA ASN A 182 2.09 -67.27 2.69
C ASN A 182 1.32 -68.23 3.63
N GLN A 183 0.49 -69.12 3.06
CA GLN A 183 -0.02 -70.29 3.76
C GLN A 183 0.58 -71.50 3.02
N ASN A 184 1.57 -72.14 3.66
CA ASN A 184 2.36 -73.25 3.14
C ASN A 184 1.51 -74.35 2.49
N GLU A 185 1.71 -74.58 1.18
CA GLU A 185 2.19 -75.85 0.59
C GLU A 185 2.08 -75.77 -0.95
N GLY A 186 3.20 -75.94 -1.64
CA GLY A 186 3.22 -76.48 -3.01
C GLY A 186 2.89 -75.53 -4.17
N VAL A 187 3.93 -75.22 -4.94
CA VAL A 187 3.91 -74.94 -6.38
C VAL A 187 3.50 -73.53 -6.84
N GLY A 188 4.53 -72.76 -7.22
CA GLY A 188 4.49 -71.84 -8.36
C GLY A 188 3.94 -70.45 -8.05
N SER A 189 4.83 -69.46 -8.01
CA SER A 189 4.48 -68.06 -8.26
C SER A 189 3.82 -67.96 -9.64
N LEU A 190 2.50 -68.02 -9.67
CA LEU A 190 1.70 -68.06 -10.88
C LEU A 190 1.66 -66.66 -11.49
N LYS A 191 2.46 -66.45 -12.53
CA LYS A 191 2.50 -65.24 -13.36
C LYS A 191 1.27 -65.23 -14.28
N ILE A 192 0.09 -64.93 -13.73
CA ILE A 192 -1.18 -65.10 -14.46
C ILE A 192 -1.52 -63.91 -15.37
N PHE A 193 -1.13 -62.68 -15.04
CA PHE A 193 -1.75 -61.50 -15.68
C PHE A 193 -1.00 -60.89 -16.88
N SER A 194 0.31 -61.12 -17.06
CA SER A 194 1.02 -60.57 -18.24
C SER A 194 0.72 -61.32 -19.53
N ASP A 195 0.48 -62.62 -19.43
CA ASP A 195 0.37 -63.49 -20.60
C ASP A 195 -1.08 -63.57 -21.11
N LEU A 196 -2.07 -63.30 -20.25
CA LEU A 196 -3.46 -63.10 -20.64
C LEU A 196 -3.65 -61.80 -21.42
N MET A 197 -2.93 -60.72 -21.08
CA MET A 197 -3.04 -59.42 -21.78
C MET A 197 -2.20 -59.33 -23.05
N LYS A 198 -1.19 -60.19 -23.23
CA LYS A 198 -0.41 -60.28 -24.49
C LYS A 198 -1.06 -61.15 -25.56
N LYS A 199 -2.09 -61.93 -25.22
CA LYS A 199 -2.73 -62.85 -26.16
C LYS A 199 -3.84 -62.19 -26.99
N ASP A 200 -4.30 -61.00 -26.59
CA ASP A 200 -5.38 -60.25 -27.26
C ASP A 200 -4.90 -58.91 -27.88
N SER A 201 -3.64 -58.80 -28.30
CA SER A 201 -3.13 -57.69 -29.13
C SER A 201 -2.75 -58.14 -30.54
#